data_AF-A0A7X2IVG1-F1
#
_entry.id   AF-A0A7X2IVG1-F1
#
_cell.length_a   1.000
_cell.length_b   1.000
_cell.length_c   1.000
_cell.angle_alpha   90.00
_cell.angle_beta   90.00
_cell.angle_gamma   90.00
#
_symmetry.space_group_name_H-M   'P 1'
#
loop_
_entity.id
_entity.type
_entity.pdbx_description
1 polymer ?
#
loop_
_entity_poly.entity_id
_entity_poly.type
_entity_poly.pdbx_seq_one_letter_code
_entity_poly.pdbx_strand_id
1 'polypeptide(L)'
;MMAHPLWWLALPVLLLPLWWHRQKRRRTKSEPLATARFLPAAPPQHMRVWRWDDVPLLVLRCLLLAALIAWLVVVTLPWRGDTILIASDAPTAWADQQAAQAGMGNAQRMPLPENVLPWLQAHEHEWRKDAKLLVLAKQVALPAQLPALAHAVDFRIAPRERATARQAAPAVFPVALVAPPERKAGWRALFAAFDAAGSGNVHHTVTEFDGGEAPPAASLIVWDRAAPPPSGWQAPLWWLPPAALPLIPGIDQAGGRTLRVNDLPLQVADSPRGRLWASAAWPPAEADSARTLYETWRALHFQPEPWPLAAQVLPAQRTSPLAMPGTRPDAWLAYVLLALFTLERLVTHGLRR
;
A
#
# COMPACT_ATOMS: atom_id res chain seq x y z
N MET A 1 34.84 2.37 3.36
CA MET A 1 34.55 3.64 2.64
C MET A 1 35.34 3.63 1.33
N MET A 2 34.72 3.27 0.21
CA MET A 2 35.25 3.60 -1.12
C MET A 2 34.22 4.52 -1.78
N ALA A 3 34.54 5.80 -1.85
CA ALA A 3 33.79 6.76 -2.63
C ALA A 3 33.76 6.26 -4.09
N HIS A 4 32.56 6.15 -4.66
CA HIS A 4 32.39 5.62 -6.01
C HIS A 4 33.29 6.37 -7.02
N PRO A 5 34.12 5.66 -7.81
CA PRO A 5 35.07 6.27 -8.75
C PRO A 5 34.40 7.02 -9.91
N LEU A 6 33.08 6.96 -10.04
CA LEU A 6 32.31 7.57 -11.13
C LEU A 6 32.01 9.06 -10.94
N TRP A 7 32.18 9.63 -9.74
CA TRP A 7 32.01 11.09 -9.55
C TRP A 7 32.99 11.91 -10.42
N TRP A 8 34.14 11.33 -10.74
CA TRP A 8 35.11 11.89 -11.69
C TRP A 8 34.54 12.06 -13.10
N LEU A 9 33.47 11.34 -13.48
CA LEU A 9 32.77 11.54 -14.76
C LEU A 9 31.73 12.68 -14.71
N ALA A 10 31.20 13.01 -13.52
CA ALA A 10 30.30 14.16 -13.38
C ALA A 10 31.05 15.49 -13.62
N LEU A 11 32.33 15.55 -13.24
CA LEU A 11 33.22 16.70 -13.45
C LEU A 11 33.36 17.13 -14.92
N PRO A 12 33.77 16.27 -15.88
CA PRO A 12 33.88 16.63 -17.29
C PRO A 12 32.51 16.96 -17.90
N VAL A 13 31.43 16.31 -17.45
CA VAL A 13 30.06 16.61 -17.88
C VAL A 13 29.64 18.01 -17.43
N LEU A 14 29.94 18.41 -16.18
CA LEU A 14 29.75 19.77 -15.66
C LEU A 14 30.64 20.83 -16.35
N LEU A 15 31.83 20.44 -16.81
CA LEU A 15 32.74 21.33 -17.54
C LEU A 15 32.36 21.50 -19.02
N LEU A 16 31.51 20.63 -19.57
CA LEU A 16 31.14 20.63 -20.98
C LEU A 16 30.37 21.91 -21.39
N PRO A 17 29.38 22.41 -20.61
CA PRO A 17 28.75 23.71 -20.86
C PRO A 17 29.74 24.88 -20.83
N LEU A 18 30.70 24.87 -19.89
CA LEU A 18 31.76 25.86 -19.77
C LEU A 18 32.68 25.85 -21.00
N TRP A 19 33.12 24.67 -21.42
CA TRP A 19 33.97 24.49 -22.59
C TRP A 19 33.24 24.87 -23.89
N TRP A 20 32.00 24.44 -24.05
CA TRP A 20 31.15 24.77 -25.20
C TRP A 20 30.86 26.27 -25.28
N HIS A 21 30.56 26.92 -24.15
CA HIS A 21 30.41 28.37 -24.07
C HIS A 21 31.68 29.09 -24.50
N ARG A 22 32.84 28.60 -24.04
CA ARG A 22 34.16 29.13 -24.40
C ARG A 22 34.48 28.98 -25.90
N GLN A 23 34.03 27.91 -26.55
CA GLN A 23 34.29 27.66 -27.97
C GLN A 23 33.35 28.44 -28.90
N LYS A 24 32.05 28.50 -28.58
CA LYS A 24 31.00 29.11 -29.43
C LYS A 24 31.08 30.64 -29.52
N ARG A 25 31.74 31.30 -28.56
CA ARG A 25 31.91 32.76 -28.50
C ARG A 25 33.30 33.23 -28.97
N ARG A 26 34.05 32.39 -29.68
CA ARG A 26 35.18 32.84 -30.52
C ARG A 26 34.64 33.62 -31.72
N ARG A 27 34.16 34.85 -31.50
CA ARG A 27 33.82 35.78 -32.60
C ARG A 27 34.96 36.78 -32.78
N THR A 28 35.57 36.73 -33.95
CA THR A 28 36.49 37.74 -34.46
C THR A 28 35.69 39.01 -34.74
N LYS A 29 35.81 40.01 -33.85
CA LYS A 29 35.42 41.38 -34.19
C LYS A 29 36.52 41.93 -35.12
N SER A 30 36.14 42.34 -36.33
CA SER A 30 36.98 43.12 -37.23
C SER A 30 36.53 44.56 -37.11
N GLU A 31 37.26 45.38 -36.35
CA GLU A 31 37.05 46.82 -36.36
C GLU A 31 37.96 47.42 -37.45
N PRO A 32 37.40 48.03 -38.51
CA PRO A 32 38.21 48.70 -39.52
C PRO A 32 38.77 49.99 -38.92
N LEU A 33 40.09 50.03 -38.72
CA LEU A 33 40.80 51.26 -38.40
C LEU A 33 40.88 52.13 -39.66
N ALA A 34 39.83 52.90 -39.94
CA ALA A 34 39.84 53.87 -41.02
C ALA A 34 39.05 55.12 -40.65
N THR A 35 39.73 56.09 -40.07
CA THR A 35 39.33 57.50 -40.17
C THR A 35 40.47 58.32 -40.75
N ALA A 36 40.98 57.94 -41.92
CA ALA A 36 41.68 58.86 -42.81
C ALA A 36 41.68 58.29 -44.23
N ARG A 37 41.17 59.07 -45.18
CA ARG A 37 40.93 58.73 -46.59
C ARG A 37 42.22 58.46 -47.41
N PHE A 38 43.39 58.30 -46.79
CA PHE A 38 44.70 58.40 -47.46
C PHE A 38 45.82 57.47 -46.96
N LEU A 39 45.54 56.31 -46.37
CA LEU A 39 46.58 55.28 -46.14
C LEU A 39 46.20 53.94 -46.77
N PRO A 40 47.17 53.19 -47.36
CA PRO A 40 46.93 51.85 -47.88
C PRO A 40 46.48 50.95 -46.72
N ALA A 41 45.43 50.17 -46.97
CA ALA A 41 44.68 49.43 -45.98
C ALA A 41 45.57 48.64 -45.01
N ALA A 42 45.55 49.01 -43.72
CA ALA A 42 46.13 48.20 -42.66
C ALA A 42 45.25 46.96 -42.41
N PRO A 43 45.85 45.76 -42.20
CA PRO A 43 45.08 44.55 -41.93
C PRO A 43 44.31 44.69 -40.61
N PRO A 44 43.04 44.24 -40.54
CA PRO A 44 42.19 44.43 -39.37
C PRO A 44 42.80 43.73 -38.15
N GLN A 45 42.97 44.46 -37.05
CA GLN A 45 43.38 43.84 -35.78
C GLN A 45 42.19 43.13 -35.15
N HIS A 46 42.33 41.82 -34.99
CA HIS A 46 41.36 40.99 -34.27
C HIS A 46 41.52 41.19 -32.77
N MET A 47 40.75 42.10 -32.17
CA MET A 47 40.73 42.23 -30.71
C MET A 47 39.81 41.19 -30.06
N ARG A 48 40.38 40.43 -29.12
CA ARG A 48 39.72 39.36 -28.37
C ARG A 48 39.05 39.97 -27.13
N VAL A 49 37.81 40.45 -27.27
CA VAL A 49 37.07 41.04 -26.14
C VAL A 49 36.12 40.00 -25.54
N TRP A 50 36.29 39.72 -24.24
CA TRP A 50 35.41 38.85 -23.46
C TRP A 50 34.19 39.66 -23.02
N ARG A 51 33.00 39.33 -23.52
CA ARG A 51 31.74 39.90 -23.04
C ARG A 51 31.16 39.04 -21.91
N TRP A 52 30.82 39.69 -20.79
CA TRP A 52 30.31 39.06 -19.57
C TRP A 52 28.77 38.90 -19.56
N ASP A 53 28.09 39.30 -20.64
CA ASP A 53 26.62 39.35 -20.74
C ASP A 53 25.93 37.97 -20.59
N ASP A 54 26.66 36.87 -20.81
CA ASP A 54 26.12 35.51 -20.80
C ASP A 54 26.43 34.68 -19.54
N VAL A 55 27.16 35.24 -18.55
CA VAL A 55 27.44 34.54 -17.29
C VAL A 55 26.16 34.02 -16.59
N PRO A 56 25.04 34.76 -16.51
CA PRO A 56 23.83 34.23 -15.85
C PRO A 56 23.28 32.99 -16.57
N LEU A 57 23.32 32.96 -17.90
CA LEU A 57 22.85 31.81 -18.70
C LEU A 57 23.76 30.59 -18.50
N LEU A 58 25.07 30.80 -18.40
CA LEU A 58 26.03 29.73 -18.14
C LEU A 58 25.83 29.11 -16.75
N VAL A 59 25.67 29.95 -15.72
CA VAL A 59 25.40 29.49 -14.34
C VAL A 59 24.14 28.64 -14.30
N LEU A 60 23.08 29.11 -14.96
CA LEU A 60 21.80 28.41 -14.96
C LEU A 60 21.86 27.04 -15.67
N ARG A 61 22.61 26.94 -16.76
CA ARG A 61 22.87 25.65 -17.43
C ARG A 61 23.67 24.68 -16.55
N CYS A 62 24.65 25.19 -15.82
CA CYS A 62 25.41 24.38 -14.86
C CYS A 62 24.50 23.89 -13.72
N LEU A 63 23.63 24.75 -13.20
CA LEU A 63 22.65 24.38 -12.17
C LEU A 63 21.65 23.32 -12.67
N LEU A 64 21.13 23.47 -13.89
CA LEU A 64 20.22 22.50 -14.48
C LEU A 64 20.88 21.13 -14.64
N LEU A 65 22.13 21.12 -15.12
CA LEU A 65 22.91 19.90 -15.26
C LEU A 65 23.19 19.25 -13.90
N ALA A 66 23.57 20.03 -12.89
CA ALA A 66 23.80 19.55 -11.53
C ALA A 66 22.52 18.96 -10.91
N ALA A 67 21.38 19.62 -11.07
CA ALA A 67 20.08 19.12 -10.61
C ALA A 67 19.69 17.82 -11.33
N LEU A 68 19.95 17.71 -12.63
CA LEU A 68 19.68 16.50 -13.40
C LEU A 68 20.57 15.33 -12.96
N ILE A 69 21.85 15.59 -12.69
CA ILE A 69 22.77 14.57 -12.16
C ILE A 69 22.30 14.12 -10.76
N ALA A 70 21.93 15.07 -9.89
CA ALA A 70 21.40 14.74 -8.57
C ALA A 70 20.12 13.90 -8.65
N TRP A 71 19.22 14.23 -9.58
CA TRP A 71 18.03 13.44 -9.87
C TRP A 71 18.35 12.00 -10.27
N LEU A 72 19.26 11.83 -11.21
CA LEU A 72 19.73 10.50 -11.65
C LEU A 72 20.33 9.70 -10.50
N VAL A 73 21.15 10.33 -9.66
CA VAL A 73 21.78 9.68 -8.49
C VAL A 73 20.73 9.18 -7.51
N VAL A 74 19.76 10.03 -7.14
CA VAL A 74 18.69 9.66 -6.22
C VAL A 74 17.85 8.53 -6.80
N VAL A 75 17.59 8.49 -8.09
CA VAL A 75 16.78 7.41 -8.67
C VAL A 75 17.57 6.12 -8.81
N THR A 76 18.88 6.16 -9.08
CA THR A 76 19.62 4.96 -9.55
C THR A 76 20.50 4.29 -8.52
N LEU A 77 20.93 4.99 -7.46
CA LEU A 77 21.92 4.48 -6.53
C LEU A 77 21.28 4.08 -5.20
N PRO A 78 21.56 2.87 -4.67
CA PRO A 78 21.07 2.49 -3.35
C PRO A 78 21.68 3.41 -2.28
N TRP A 79 20.87 4.29 -1.69
CA TRP A 79 21.34 5.29 -0.74
C TRP A 79 21.16 4.85 0.73
N ARG A 80 20.22 3.95 1.03
CA ARG A 80 19.92 3.52 2.40
C ARG A 80 20.92 2.49 2.90
N GLY A 81 21.37 2.67 4.15
CA GLY A 81 22.15 1.69 4.89
C GLY A 81 21.25 0.82 5.78
N ASP A 82 21.81 0.33 6.89
CA ASP A 82 21.08 -0.43 7.90
C ASP A 82 19.79 0.29 8.32
N THR A 83 18.66 -0.43 8.29
CA THR A 83 17.33 0.16 8.48
C THR A 83 16.45 -0.70 9.39
N ILE A 84 15.71 -0.04 10.29
CA ILE A 84 14.72 -0.65 11.16
C ILE A 84 13.33 -0.17 10.74
N LEU A 85 12.47 -1.10 10.38
CA LEU A 85 11.05 -0.86 10.08
C LEU A 85 10.24 -1.14 11.34
N ILE A 86 9.55 -0.13 11.88
CA ILE A 86 8.87 -0.20 13.18
C ILE A 86 7.37 0.01 12.98
N ALA A 87 6.56 -0.93 13.43
CA ALA A 87 5.10 -0.79 13.44
C ALA A 87 4.68 0.36 14.37
N SER A 88 3.67 1.13 13.97
CA SER A 88 3.17 2.27 14.75
C SER A 88 2.64 1.89 16.13
N ASP A 89 2.24 0.63 16.30
CA ASP A 89 1.70 0.05 17.53
C ASP A 89 2.74 -0.72 18.36
N ALA A 90 4.00 -0.77 17.93
CA ALA A 90 5.08 -1.41 18.66
C ALA A 90 5.55 -0.54 19.85
N PRO A 91 5.66 -1.10 21.08
CA PRO A 91 6.16 -0.34 22.22
C PRO A 91 7.59 0.16 21.97
N THR A 92 7.84 1.46 22.17
CA THR A 92 9.12 2.11 21.87
C THR A 92 10.29 1.50 22.64
N ALA A 93 10.11 1.25 23.94
CA ALA A 93 11.13 0.63 24.78
C ALA A 93 11.51 -0.80 24.31
N TRP A 94 10.51 -1.58 23.89
CA TRP A 94 10.77 -2.90 23.30
C TRP A 94 11.51 -2.77 21.97
N ALA A 95 11.09 -1.84 21.11
CA ALA A 95 11.74 -1.61 19.83
C ALA A 95 13.21 -1.19 19.98
N ASP A 96 13.52 -0.33 20.95
CA ASP A 96 14.88 0.10 21.28
C ASP A 96 15.75 -1.06 21.79
N GLN A 97 15.19 -1.91 22.66
CA GLN A 97 15.86 -3.11 23.14
C GLN A 97 16.18 -4.07 21.99
N GLN A 98 15.23 -4.31 21.10
CA GLN A 98 15.42 -5.19 19.94
C GLN A 98 16.44 -4.61 18.96
N ALA A 99 16.40 -3.31 18.70
CA ALA A 99 17.38 -2.62 17.88
C ALA A 99 18.80 -2.78 18.44
N ALA A 100 18.97 -2.61 19.77
CA ALA A 100 20.26 -2.81 20.43
C ALA A 100 20.73 -4.26 20.34
N GLN A 101 19.84 -5.24 20.57
CA GLN A 101 20.16 -6.67 20.46
C GLN A 101 20.54 -7.11 19.04
N ALA A 102 20.00 -6.44 18.02
CA ALA A 102 20.38 -6.65 16.62
C ALA A 102 21.70 -5.96 16.24
N GLY A 103 22.29 -5.16 17.14
CA GLY A 103 23.43 -4.29 16.83
C GLY A 103 23.07 -3.12 15.89
N MET A 104 21.79 -2.77 15.79
CA MET A 104 21.25 -1.77 14.86
C MET A 104 20.78 -0.49 15.58
N GLY A 105 21.28 -0.19 16.77
CA GLY A 105 20.85 0.98 17.55
C GLY A 105 20.98 2.33 16.82
N ASN A 106 21.95 2.44 15.90
CA ASN A 106 22.20 3.65 15.08
C ASN A 106 21.60 3.58 13.67
N ALA A 107 20.86 2.52 13.34
CA ALA A 107 20.26 2.32 12.02
C ALA A 107 19.13 3.33 11.76
N GLN A 108 18.85 3.61 10.49
CA GLN A 108 17.74 4.50 10.11
C GLN A 108 16.41 3.86 10.52
N ARG A 109 15.54 4.62 11.19
CA ARG A 109 14.20 4.15 11.56
C ARG A 109 13.17 4.60 10.53
N MET A 110 12.28 3.70 10.15
CA MET A 110 11.21 3.95 9.20
C MET A 110 9.90 3.35 9.72
N PRO A 111 8.75 3.97 9.43
CA PRO A 111 7.46 3.35 9.72
C PRO A 111 7.31 2.05 8.94
N LEU A 112 6.73 1.03 9.57
CA LEU A 112 6.41 -0.22 8.90
C LEU A 112 5.26 -0.01 7.90
N PRO A 113 5.46 -0.28 6.60
CA PRO A 113 4.40 -0.16 5.61
C PRO A 113 3.41 -1.32 5.71
N GLU A 114 2.21 -1.09 5.21
CA GLU A 114 1.23 -2.17 4.99
C GLU A 114 1.80 -3.21 4.02
N ASN A 115 1.45 -4.48 4.24
CA ASN A 115 1.95 -5.59 3.42
C ASN A 115 3.49 -5.58 3.27
N VAL A 116 4.19 -5.56 4.42
CA VAL A 116 5.64 -5.39 4.50
C VAL A 116 6.44 -6.28 3.54
N LEU A 117 6.05 -7.55 3.35
CA LEU A 117 6.78 -8.50 2.50
C LEU A 117 6.72 -8.12 1.00
N PRO A 118 5.54 -7.96 0.37
CA PRO A 118 5.43 -7.40 -0.98
C PRO A 118 6.08 -6.02 -1.13
N TRP A 119 5.90 -5.14 -0.14
CA TRP A 119 6.49 -3.81 -0.19
C TRP A 119 8.02 -3.85 -0.19
N LEU A 120 8.62 -4.66 0.70
CA LEU A 120 10.06 -4.87 0.77
C LEU A 120 10.58 -5.32 -0.59
N GLN A 121 9.98 -6.35 -1.18
CA GLN A 121 10.39 -6.91 -2.47
C GLN A 121 10.38 -5.86 -3.61
N ALA A 122 9.44 -4.92 -3.59
CA ALA A 122 9.36 -3.84 -4.58
C ALA A 122 10.41 -2.74 -4.36
N HIS A 123 10.81 -2.48 -3.11
CA HIS A 123 11.69 -1.36 -2.73
C HIS A 123 13.13 -1.77 -2.40
N GLU A 124 13.53 -3.04 -2.57
CA GLU A 124 14.87 -3.54 -2.21
C GLU A 124 16.04 -2.77 -2.84
N HIS A 125 15.77 -2.10 -3.98
CA HIS A 125 16.73 -1.28 -4.71
C HIS A 125 17.17 -0.02 -3.94
N GLU A 126 16.42 0.41 -2.92
CA GLU A 126 16.77 1.58 -2.11
C GLU A 126 17.95 1.31 -1.16
N TRP A 127 18.21 0.04 -0.84
CA TRP A 127 19.23 -0.37 0.13
C TRP A 127 20.53 -0.84 -0.50
N ARG A 128 21.65 -0.49 0.14
CA ARG A 128 22.98 -0.96 -0.23
C ARG A 128 23.05 -2.49 -0.10
N LYS A 129 23.94 -3.11 -0.89
CA LYS A 129 24.10 -4.57 -0.97
C LYS A 129 24.37 -5.25 0.39
N ASP A 130 25.01 -4.53 1.30
CA ASP A 130 25.43 -4.98 2.63
C ASP A 130 24.51 -4.49 3.75
N ALA A 131 23.40 -3.80 3.42
CA ALA A 131 22.49 -3.26 4.41
C ALA A 131 21.74 -4.36 5.15
N LYS A 132 21.67 -4.24 6.48
CA LYS A 132 20.85 -5.10 7.34
C LYS A 132 19.46 -4.50 7.50
N LEU A 133 18.44 -5.36 7.41
CA LEU A 133 17.05 -4.97 7.59
C LEU A 133 16.48 -5.66 8.82
N LEU A 134 15.89 -4.88 9.71
CA LEU A 134 15.20 -5.36 10.91
C LEU A 134 13.74 -4.90 10.86
N VAL A 135 12.81 -5.83 10.95
CA VAL A 135 11.37 -5.57 11.02
C VAL A 135 10.87 -5.82 12.43
N LEU A 136 10.35 -4.79 13.06
CA LEU A 136 9.79 -4.81 14.42
C LEU A 136 8.29 -4.57 14.34
N ALA A 137 7.50 -5.61 14.57
CA ALA A 137 6.04 -5.55 14.42
C ALA A 137 5.33 -6.34 15.53
N LYS A 138 4.07 -6.00 15.83
CA LYS A 138 3.21 -6.88 16.65
C LYS A 138 2.70 -8.10 15.90
N GLN A 139 2.48 -7.96 14.60
CA GLN A 139 2.05 -9.03 13.72
C GLN A 139 2.45 -8.73 12.28
N VAL A 140 2.78 -9.79 11.55
CA VAL A 140 3.00 -9.77 10.10
C VAL A 140 2.28 -10.98 9.54
N ALA A 141 1.45 -10.80 8.50
CA ALA A 141 0.78 -11.94 7.87
C ALA A 141 1.79 -12.82 7.12
N LEU A 142 1.73 -14.13 7.34
CA LEU A 142 2.47 -15.12 6.59
C LEU A 142 1.80 -15.30 5.22
N PRO A 143 2.47 -14.96 4.10
CA PRO A 143 1.93 -15.24 2.78
C PRO A 143 2.02 -16.74 2.47
N ALA A 144 1.17 -17.21 1.56
CA ALA A 144 1.22 -18.60 1.08
C ALA A 144 2.59 -18.99 0.49
N GLN A 145 3.30 -18.02 -0.08
CA GLN A 145 4.67 -18.18 -0.55
C GLN A 145 5.52 -16.98 -0.09
N LEU A 146 6.63 -17.25 0.60
CA LEU A 146 7.57 -16.20 1.00
C LEU A 146 8.27 -15.64 -0.25
N PRO A 147 8.37 -14.30 -0.38
CA PRO A 147 9.09 -13.70 -1.50
C PRO A 147 10.59 -13.99 -1.39
N ALA A 148 11.23 -14.25 -2.53
CA ALA A 148 12.67 -14.32 -2.61
C ALA A 148 13.25 -12.90 -2.52
N LEU A 149 13.90 -12.57 -1.41
CA LEU A 149 14.49 -11.25 -1.15
C LEU A 149 15.98 -11.22 -1.54
N ALA A 150 16.48 -10.07 -1.98
CA ALA A 150 17.88 -9.79 -2.24
C ALA A 150 18.67 -9.43 -0.98
N HIS A 151 17.98 -8.96 0.06
CA HIS A 151 18.57 -8.64 1.37
C HIS A 151 18.11 -9.64 2.43
N ALA A 152 18.96 -9.88 3.43
CA ALA A 152 18.54 -10.62 4.62
C ALA A 152 17.67 -9.73 5.50
N VAL A 153 16.57 -10.27 6.02
CA VAL A 153 15.61 -9.53 6.85
C VAL A 153 15.36 -10.28 8.16
N ASP A 154 15.66 -9.65 9.27
CA ASP A 154 15.35 -10.15 10.62
C ASP A 154 13.94 -9.68 11.02
N PHE A 155 12.99 -10.61 11.16
CA PHE A 155 11.66 -10.33 11.67
C PHE A 155 11.60 -10.61 13.16
N ARG A 156 11.32 -9.57 13.95
CA ARG A 156 11.05 -9.70 15.37
C ARG A 156 9.63 -9.28 15.67
N ILE A 157 8.88 -10.24 16.20
CA ILE A 157 7.49 -10.06 16.55
C ILE A 157 7.44 -9.74 18.03
N ALA A 158 6.82 -8.61 18.37
CA ALA A 158 6.59 -8.25 19.76
C ALA A 158 5.80 -9.38 20.41
N PRO A 159 6.12 -9.76 21.66
CA PRO A 159 5.26 -10.66 22.41
C PRO A 159 3.86 -10.08 22.32
N ARG A 160 2.90 -10.85 21.76
CA ARG A 160 1.50 -10.56 22.04
C ARG A 160 1.49 -10.46 23.55
N GLU A 161 1.12 -9.31 24.09
CA GLU A 161 0.59 -9.30 25.44
C GLU A 161 -0.43 -10.43 25.36
N ARG A 162 -0.15 -11.55 26.03
CA ARG A 162 -1.22 -12.44 26.43
C ARG A 162 -2.10 -11.46 27.13
N ALA A 163 -3.19 -11.05 26.47
CA ALA A 163 -4.35 -10.68 27.21
C ALA A 163 -4.44 -11.82 28.21
N THR A 164 -4.06 -11.55 29.46
CA THR A 164 -4.57 -12.33 30.56
C THR A 164 -6.00 -12.57 30.15
N ALA A 165 -6.39 -13.84 30.06
CA ALA A 165 -7.74 -14.22 29.73
C ALA A 165 -8.70 -13.76 30.85
N ARG A 166 -8.67 -12.48 31.24
CA ARG A 166 -9.86 -11.66 31.19
C ARG A 166 -10.48 -11.92 29.83
N GLN A 167 -11.34 -12.93 29.83
CA GLN A 167 -12.42 -13.11 28.90
C GLN A 167 -12.77 -11.72 28.37
N ALA A 168 -12.32 -11.39 27.16
CA ALA A 168 -13.10 -10.45 26.38
C ALA A 168 -14.48 -11.08 26.40
N ALA A 169 -15.46 -10.38 26.98
CA ALA A 169 -16.81 -10.90 27.05
C ALA A 169 -17.15 -11.44 25.64
N PRO A 170 -17.69 -12.67 25.53
CA PRO A 170 -17.97 -13.28 24.24
C PRO A 170 -18.65 -12.24 23.36
N ALA A 171 -18.19 -12.08 22.12
CA ALA A 171 -18.83 -11.14 21.22
C ALA A 171 -20.29 -11.57 21.08
N VAL A 172 -21.22 -10.72 21.52
CA VAL A 172 -22.66 -10.99 21.50
C VAL A 172 -23.18 -10.60 20.13
N PHE A 173 -23.70 -11.58 19.39
CA PHE A 173 -24.30 -11.38 18.07
C PHE A 173 -25.82 -11.44 18.19
N PRO A 174 -26.53 -10.29 18.20
CA PRO A 174 -27.99 -10.29 18.25
C PRO A 174 -28.57 -10.81 16.93
N VAL A 175 -29.40 -11.86 17.04
CA VAL A 175 -30.10 -12.50 15.92
C VAL A 175 -31.60 -12.27 16.09
N ALA A 176 -32.24 -11.66 15.09
CA ALA A 176 -33.68 -11.58 15.01
C ALA A 176 -34.23 -12.76 14.21
N LEU A 177 -35.03 -13.61 14.84
CA LEU A 177 -35.59 -14.82 14.24
C LEU A 177 -37.08 -14.65 13.93
N VAL A 178 -37.42 -14.69 12.64
CA VAL A 178 -38.78 -14.75 12.13
C VAL A 178 -38.97 -16.08 11.39
N ALA A 179 -39.62 -17.05 12.04
CA ALA A 179 -39.87 -18.36 11.48
C ALA A 179 -41.25 -18.89 11.91
N PRO A 180 -41.85 -19.84 11.16
CA PRO A 180 -43.03 -20.59 11.61
C PRO A 180 -42.79 -21.24 12.98
N PRO A 181 -43.81 -21.32 13.85
CA PRO A 181 -43.67 -21.86 15.21
C PRO A 181 -42.95 -23.20 15.27
N GLU A 182 -43.24 -24.09 14.31
CA GLU A 182 -42.65 -25.42 14.18
C GLU A 182 -41.15 -25.41 13.86
N ARG A 183 -40.61 -24.34 13.27
CA ARG A 183 -39.19 -24.21 12.89
C ARG A 183 -38.39 -23.36 13.88
N LYS A 184 -39.04 -22.56 14.73
CA LYS A 184 -38.36 -21.70 15.73
C LYS A 184 -37.43 -22.50 16.66
N ALA A 185 -37.86 -23.67 17.12
CA ALA A 185 -37.05 -24.54 17.99
C ALA A 185 -35.78 -25.04 17.29
N GLY A 186 -35.86 -25.42 16.01
CA GLY A 186 -34.71 -25.88 15.22
C GLY A 186 -33.66 -24.79 15.03
N TRP A 187 -34.09 -23.55 14.76
CA TRP A 187 -33.19 -22.40 14.67
C TRP A 187 -32.46 -22.10 15.98
N ARG A 188 -33.17 -22.13 17.11
CA ARG A 188 -32.55 -21.93 18.44
C ARG A 188 -31.53 -23.02 18.74
N ALA A 189 -31.86 -24.28 18.47
CA ALA A 189 -30.95 -25.40 18.68
C ALA A 189 -29.67 -25.27 17.84
N LEU A 190 -29.80 -24.76 16.61
CA LEU A 190 -28.67 -24.56 15.71
C LEU A 190 -27.73 -23.44 16.16
N PHE A 191 -28.24 -22.28 16.56
CA PHE A 191 -27.41 -21.21 17.12
C PHE A 191 -26.75 -21.63 18.44
N ALA A 192 -27.44 -22.40 19.28
CA ALA A 192 -26.84 -22.99 20.48
C ALA A 192 -25.69 -23.96 20.15
N ALA A 193 -25.83 -24.75 19.08
CA ALA A 193 -24.77 -25.63 18.60
C ALA A 193 -23.57 -24.83 18.05
N PHE A 194 -23.81 -23.70 17.39
CA PHE A 194 -22.74 -22.81 16.92
C PHE A 194 -21.97 -22.18 18.07
N ASP A 195 -22.67 -21.74 19.12
CA ASP A 195 -22.04 -21.21 20.33
C ASP A 195 -21.14 -22.26 21.00
N ALA A 196 -21.61 -23.50 21.08
CA ALA A 196 -20.83 -24.62 21.61
C ALA A 196 -19.58 -24.92 20.75
N ALA A 197 -19.71 -24.88 19.42
CA ALA A 197 -18.61 -25.12 18.49
C ALA A 197 -17.62 -23.94 18.37
N GLY A 198 -18.06 -22.71 18.68
CA GLY A 198 -17.29 -21.46 18.58
C GLY A 198 -16.21 -21.28 19.65
N SER A 199 -15.95 -22.29 20.48
CA SER A 199 -14.96 -22.26 21.57
C SER A 199 -15.18 -21.13 22.60
N GLY A 200 -16.42 -20.62 22.72
CA GLY A 200 -16.80 -19.58 23.68
C GLY A 200 -16.43 -18.14 23.31
N ASN A 201 -15.91 -17.89 22.10
CA ASN A 201 -15.52 -16.54 21.66
C ASN A 201 -16.70 -15.71 21.10
N VAL A 202 -17.79 -16.38 20.74
CA VAL A 202 -18.99 -15.81 20.08
C VAL A 202 -20.21 -16.38 20.75
N HIS A 203 -21.21 -15.55 21.04
CA HIS A 203 -22.50 -15.98 21.59
C HIS A 203 -23.65 -15.33 20.82
N HIS A 204 -24.62 -16.14 20.39
CA HIS A 204 -25.79 -15.66 19.66
C HIS A 204 -26.97 -15.41 20.59
N THR A 205 -27.44 -14.16 20.65
CA THR A 205 -28.68 -13.82 21.36
C THR A 205 -29.84 -13.85 20.38
N VAL A 206 -30.57 -14.97 20.36
CA VAL A 206 -31.72 -15.15 19.46
C VAL A 206 -32.98 -14.56 20.09
N THR A 207 -33.55 -13.54 19.44
CA THR A 207 -34.83 -12.93 19.80
C THR A 207 -35.87 -13.28 18.74
N GLU A 208 -37.01 -13.82 19.14
CA GLU A 208 -38.09 -14.23 18.23
C GLU A 208 -39.00 -13.06 17.90
N PHE A 209 -39.38 -12.94 16.63
CA PHE A 209 -40.30 -11.92 16.14
C PHE A 209 -41.38 -12.57 15.26
N ASP A 210 -42.60 -12.04 15.33
CA ASP A 210 -43.70 -12.49 14.48
C ASP A 210 -43.76 -11.76 13.12
N GLY A 211 -42.83 -10.83 12.90
CA GLY A 211 -42.68 -10.08 11.65
C GLY A 211 -43.47 -8.77 11.58
N GLY A 212 -44.09 -8.33 12.68
CA GLY A 212 -44.89 -7.10 12.74
C GLY A 212 -44.09 -5.83 13.07
N GLU A 213 -43.05 -5.95 13.91
CA GLU A 213 -42.25 -4.81 14.39
C GLU A 213 -40.77 -5.01 14.08
N ALA A 214 -40.06 -3.94 13.71
CA ALA A 214 -38.65 -4.02 13.36
C ALA A 214 -37.77 -4.43 14.55
N PRO A 215 -36.85 -5.38 14.37
CA PRO A 215 -35.96 -5.79 15.45
C PRO A 215 -34.98 -4.66 15.80
N PRO A 216 -34.77 -4.33 17.08
CA PRO A 216 -33.78 -3.34 17.47
C PRO A 216 -32.37 -3.89 17.26
N ALA A 217 -31.58 -3.21 16.42
CA ALA A 217 -30.13 -3.40 16.26
C ALA A 217 -29.66 -4.86 16.04
N ALA A 218 -30.40 -5.66 15.26
CA ALA A 218 -29.99 -7.02 14.91
C ALA A 218 -28.75 -7.01 13.99
N SER A 219 -27.77 -7.86 14.30
CA SER A 219 -26.61 -8.10 13.44
C SER A 219 -26.92 -9.09 12.32
N LEU A 220 -27.89 -9.98 12.57
CA LEU A 220 -28.43 -10.94 11.62
C LEU A 220 -29.96 -10.99 11.74
N ILE A 221 -30.67 -10.89 10.62
CA ILE A 221 -32.09 -11.22 10.54
C ILE A 221 -32.24 -12.57 9.86
N VAL A 222 -32.83 -13.55 10.55
CA VAL A 222 -33.28 -14.82 9.96
C VAL A 222 -34.75 -14.67 9.60
N TRP A 223 -35.03 -14.56 8.31
CA TRP A 223 -36.36 -14.50 7.75
C TRP A 223 -36.72 -15.83 7.09
N ASP A 224 -37.29 -16.75 7.85
CA ASP A 224 -37.69 -18.07 7.38
C ASP A 224 -39.18 -18.12 7.04
N ARG A 225 -39.66 -17.18 6.23
CA ARG A 225 -41.05 -17.13 5.75
C ARG A 225 -41.08 -16.90 4.24
N ALA A 226 -42.09 -17.46 3.59
CA ALA A 226 -42.33 -17.25 2.16
C ALA A 226 -42.86 -15.83 1.85
N ALA A 227 -43.47 -15.16 2.83
CA ALA A 227 -43.94 -13.78 2.68
C ALA A 227 -42.76 -12.79 2.62
N PRO A 228 -42.90 -11.63 1.95
CA PRO A 228 -41.85 -10.62 1.93
C PRO A 228 -41.61 -10.00 3.33
N PRO A 229 -40.36 -9.69 3.71
CA PRO A 229 -40.08 -8.96 4.93
C PRO A 229 -40.55 -7.50 4.85
N PRO A 230 -41.05 -6.92 5.97
CA PRO A 230 -41.56 -5.55 6.00
C PRO A 230 -40.53 -4.54 5.53
N SER A 231 -40.92 -3.52 4.75
CA SER A 231 -40.00 -2.60 4.06
C SER A 231 -39.04 -1.81 4.94
N GLY A 232 -39.36 -1.63 6.24
CA GLY A 232 -38.55 -0.85 7.18
C GLY A 232 -37.45 -1.61 7.93
N TRP A 233 -37.38 -2.94 7.83
CA TRP A 233 -36.37 -3.70 8.57
C TRP A 233 -35.01 -3.60 7.89
N GLN A 234 -33.94 -3.48 8.67
CA GLN A 234 -32.56 -3.40 8.19
C GLN A 234 -31.64 -4.16 9.14
N ALA A 235 -30.65 -4.84 8.58
CA ALA A 235 -29.55 -5.47 9.31
C ALA A 235 -28.37 -5.67 8.36
N PRO A 236 -27.12 -5.67 8.84
CA PRO A 236 -25.96 -5.91 7.98
C PRO A 236 -26.08 -7.22 7.18
N LEU A 237 -26.66 -8.24 7.80
CA LEU A 237 -26.78 -9.58 7.25
C LEU A 237 -28.21 -10.11 7.38
N TRP A 238 -28.67 -10.78 6.33
CA TRP A 238 -29.97 -11.41 6.25
C TRP A 238 -29.86 -12.84 5.79
N TRP A 239 -30.60 -13.72 6.44
CA TRP A 239 -30.81 -15.08 5.99
C TRP A 239 -32.25 -15.27 5.53
N LEU A 240 -32.44 -15.83 4.34
CA LEU A 240 -33.75 -15.97 3.69
C LEU A 240 -33.89 -17.37 3.08
N PRO A 241 -35.10 -17.92 2.91
CA PRO A 241 -35.31 -19.01 1.97
C PRO A 241 -35.14 -18.48 0.53
N PRO A 242 -34.66 -19.31 -0.41
CA PRO A 242 -34.49 -18.89 -1.81
C PRO A 242 -35.72 -18.26 -2.45
N ALA A 243 -36.92 -18.73 -2.08
CA ALA A 243 -38.19 -18.21 -2.57
C ALA A 243 -38.50 -16.77 -2.10
N ALA A 244 -37.93 -16.33 -0.97
CA ALA A 244 -38.15 -14.98 -0.45
C ALA A 244 -37.17 -13.95 -1.01
N LEU A 245 -36.02 -14.39 -1.57
CA LEU A 245 -35.02 -13.52 -2.17
C LEU A 245 -35.59 -12.60 -3.26
N PRO A 246 -36.32 -13.07 -4.29
CA PRO A 246 -36.86 -12.18 -5.32
C PRO A 246 -37.97 -11.23 -4.83
N LEU A 247 -38.47 -11.43 -3.60
CA LEU A 247 -39.52 -10.61 -3.01
C LEU A 247 -38.98 -9.41 -2.20
N ILE A 248 -37.66 -9.30 -2.06
CA ILE A 248 -37.03 -8.18 -1.36
C ILE A 248 -36.96 -6.96 -2.28
N PRO A 249 -37.53 -5.80 -1.87
CA PRO A 249 -37.41 -4.57 -2.65
C PRO A 249 -35.95 -4.15 -2.81
N GLY A 250 -35.56 -3.80 -4.03
CA GLY A 250 -34.21 -3.32 -4.36
C GLY A 250 -33.21 -4.41 -4.74
N ILE A 251 -33.66 -5.65 -4.95
CA ILE A 251 -32.88 -6.66 -5.67
C ILE A 251 -33.35 -6.71 -7.13
N ASP A 252 -32.46 -6.44 -8.07
CA ASP A 252 -32.72 -6.76 -9.48
C ASP A 252 -32.69 -8.29 -9.68
N GLN A 253 -33.59 -8.87 -10.47
CA GLN A 253 -33.62 -10.33 -10.71
C GLN A 253 -32.31 -10.91 -11.27
N ALA A 254 -31.44 -10.05 -11.84
CA ALA A 254 -30.09 -10.38 -12.29
C ALA A 254 -29.00 -10.29 -11.19
N GLY A 255 -29.35 -9.83 -9.98
CA GLY A 255 -28.43 -9.50 -8.88
C GLY A 255 -28.10 -10.66 -7.95
N GLY A 256 -28.85 -11.78 -8.00
CA GLY A 256 -28.56 -12.98 -7.24
C GLY A 256 -27.42 -13.79 -7.86
N ARG A 257 -26.28 -13.89 -7.16
CA ARG A 257 -25.16 -14.76 -7.56
C ARG A 257 -25.20 -16.06 -6.77
N THR A 258 -25.14 -17.19 -7.46
CA THR A 258 -24.96 -18.49 -6.81
C THR A 258 -23.48 -18.72 -6.54
N LEU A 259 -23.13 -18.86 -5.26
CA LEU A 259 -21.82 -19.28 -4.78
C LEU A 259 -21.91 -20.71 -4.25
N ARG A 260 -20.83 -21.48 -4.40
CA ARG A 260 -20.65 -22.74 -3.66
C ARG A 260 -19.59 -22.52 -2.59
N VAL A 261 -19.95 -22.75 -1.33
CA VAL A 261 -19.05 -22.63 -0.17
C VAL A 261 -19.18 -23.92 0.63
N ASN A 262 -18.08 -24.65 0.81
CA ASN A 262 -18.05 -26.00 1.39
C ASN A 262 -19.13 -26.91 0.76
N ASP A 263 -19.18 -26.96 -0.57
CA ASP A 263 -20.17 -27.69 -1.39
C ASP A 263 -21.63 -27.27 -1.26
N LEU A 264 -21.96 -26.34 -0.36
CA LEU A 264 -23.32 -25.82 -0.14
C LEU A 264 -23.66 -24.72 -1.16
N PRO A 265 -24.72 -24.86 -1.96
CA PRO A 265 -25.17 -23.82 -2.87
C PRO A 265 -25.86 -22.71 -2.08
N LEU A 266 -25.41 -21.49 -2.32
CA LEU A 266 -25.85 -20.29 -1.63
C LEU A 266 -26.10 -19.19 -2.65
N GLN A 267 -27.30 -18.62 -2.63
CA GLN A 267 -27.60 -17.40 -3.40
C GLN A 267 -27.26 -16.18 -2.55
N VAL A 268 -26.50 -15.26 -3.14
CA VAL A 268 -26.07 -14.02 -2.49
C VAL A 268 -26.52 -12.83 -3.31
N ALA A 269 -27.13 -11.86 -2.65
CA ALA A 269 -27.46 -10.57 -3.23
C ALA A 269 -27.15 -9.46 -2.23
N ASP A 270 -26.77 -8.29 -2.71
CA ASP A 270 -26.65 -7.09 -1.89
C ASP A 270 -27.91 -6.22 -2.10
N SER A 271 -28.43 -5.64 -1.02
CA SER A 271 -29.56 -4.72 -1.07
C SER A 271 -29.29 -3.50 -0.18
N PRO A 272 -30.05 -2.39 -0.34
CA PRO A 272 -29.97 -1.26 0.59
C PRO A 272 -30.27 -1.64 2.06
N ARG A 273 -30.86 -2.82 2.28
CA ARG A 273 -31.27 -3.32 3.60
C ARG A 273 -30.21 -4.20 4.27
N GLY A 274 -29.13 -4.52 3.56
CA GLY A 274 -28.08 -5.44 3.97
C GLY A 274 -27.71 -6.47 2.91
N ARG A 275 -26.71 -7.28 3.22
CA ARG A 275 -26.34 -8.44 2.40
C ARG A 275 -27.24 -9.63 2.71
N LEU A 276 -27.74 -10.24 1.65
CA LEU A 276 -28.76 -11.28 1.69
C LEU A 276 -28.16 -12.62 1.29
N TRP A 277 -28.47 -13.63 2.10
CA TRP A 277 -27.98 -14.99 1.98
C TRP A 277 -29.19 -15.91 1.90
N ALA A 278 -29.27 -16.73 0.85
CA ALA A 278 -30.38 -17.64 0.69
C ALA A 278 -29.92 -19.06 0.33
N SER A 279 -30.41 -20.03 1.10
CA SER A 279 -30.15 -21.45 0.84
C SER A 279 -31.34 -22.30 1.28
N ALA A 280 -31.64 -23.34 0.50
CA ALA A 280 -32.66 -24.33 0.84
C ALA A 280 -32.16 -25.36 1.88
N ALA A 281 -30.87 -25.34 2.22
CA ALA A 281 -30.24 -26.29 3.14
C ALA A 281 -30.53 -25.99 4.63
N TRP A 282 -31.42 -25.03 4.94
CA TRP A 282 -31.72 -24.60 6.30
C TRP A 282 -33.18 -24.85 6.72
N PRO A 283 -33.43 -25.31 7.97
CA PRO A 283 -32.45 -25.86 8.90
C PRO A 283 -31.92 -27.22 8.39
N PRO A 284 -30.70 -27.61 8.79
CA PRO A 284 -30.13 -28.89 8.41
C PRO A 284 -30.91 -30.04 9.05
N ALA A 285 -31.20 -31.09 8.27
CA ALA A 285 -31.84 -32.31 8.77
C ALA A 285 -30.84 -33.31 9.41
N GLU A 286 -29.56 -33.23 9.02
CA GLU A 286 -28.51 -34.17 9.41
C GLU A 286 -27.30 -33.47 10.05
N ALA A 287 -26.52 -34.20 10.85
CA ALA A 287 -25.35 -33.68 11.56
C ALA A 287 -24.25 -33.18 10.61
N ASP A 288 -23.96 -33.91 9.54
CA ASP A 288 -22.96 -33.49 8.54
C ASP A 288 -23.42 -32.23 7.79
N SER A 289 -24.71 -32.16 7.45
CA SER A 289 -25.31 -30.95 6.87
C SER A 289 -25.21 -29.76 7.83
N ALA A 290 -25.42 -29.96 9.14
CA ALA A 290 -25.28 -28.92 10.15
C ALA A 290 -23.83 -28.45 10.32
N ARG A 291 -22.86 -29.38 10.24
CA ARG A 291 -21.44 -29.05 10.29
C ARG A 291 -21.00 -28.24 9.06
N THR A 292 -21.31 -28.70 7.85
CA THR A 292 -20.99 -28.00 6.60
C THR A 292 -21.56 -26.59 6.62
N LEU A 293 -22.78 -26.46 7.13
CA LEU A 293 -23.49 -25.20 7.28
C LEU A 293 -22.85 -24.29 8.33
N TYR A 294 -22.37 -24.82 9.46
CA TYR A 294 -21.58 -24.06 10.44
C TYR A 294 -20.26 -23.55 9.85
N GLU A 295 -19.51 -24.40 9.16
CA GLU A 295 -18.24 -24.03 8.54
C GLU A 295 -18.43 -22.97 7.44
N THR A 296 -19.49 -23.12 6.64
CA THR A 296 -19.90 -22.12 5.66
C THR A 296 -20.26 -20.81 6.35
N TRP A 297 -21.14 -20.83 7.34
CA TRP A 297 -21.51 -19.63 8.10
C TRP A 297 -20.28 -18.92 8.69
N ARG A 298 -19.35 -19.68 9.30
CA ARG A 298 -18.12 -19.13 9.90
C ARG A 298 -17.21 -18.47 8.85
N ALA A 299 -17.02 -19.10 7.69
CA ALA A 299 -16.19 -18.56 6.61
C ALA A 299 -16.74 -17.25 6.03
N LEU A 300 -18.05 -17.05 6.13
CA LEU A 300 -18.75 -15.90 5.58
C LEU A 300 -18.84 -14.74 6.58
N HIS A 301 -18.98 -15.06 7.87
CA HIS A 301 -19.12 -14.08 8.94
C HIS A 301 -17.78 -13.63 9.54
N PHE A 302 -16.77 -14.49 9.55
CA PHE A 302 -15.45 -14.17 10.10
C PHE A 302 -14.41 -14.15 8.99
N GLN A 303 -13.73 -13.01 8.84
CA GLN A 303 -12.49 -12.96 8.05
C GLN A 303 -11.51 -13.97 8.65
N PRO A 304 -10.88 -14.84 7.85
CA PRO A 304 -9.79 -15.68 8.33
C PRO A 304 -8.73 -14.77 8.94
N GLU A 305 -8.43 -14.95 10.23
CA GLU A 305 -7.32 -14.22 10.85
C GLU A 305 -6.05 -14.61 10.09
N PRO A 306 -5.28 -13.65 9.53
CA PRO A 306 -4.09 -13.97 8.78
C PRO A 306 -3.14 -14.77 9.67
N TRP A 307 -2.64 -15.89 9.19
CA TRP A 307 -1.69 -16.68 9.95
C TRP A 307 -0.45 -15.83 10.25
N PRO A 308 -0.03 -15.66 11.51
CA PRO A 308 1.09 -14.79 11.83
C PRO A 308 2.41 -15.42 11.43
N LEU A 309 3.29 -14.62 10.82
CA LEU A 309 4.70 -14.94 10.61
C LEU A 309 5.39 -15.02 11.98
N ALA A 310 6.15 -16.09 12.22
CA ALA A 310 6.95 -16.22 13.44
C ALA A 310 8.16 -15.26 13.41
N ALA A 311 8.73 -14.97 14.59
CA ALA A 311 10.01 -14.28 14.65
C ALA A 311 11.10 -15.17 14.04
N GLN A 312 11.73 -14.70 12.97
CA GLN A 312 12.70 -15.47 12.20
C GLN A 312 13.53 -14.55 11.30
N VAL A 313 14.71 -15.05 10.90
CA VAL A 313 15.55 -14.38 9.90
C VAL A 313 15.27 -15.01 8.53
N LEU A 314 14.85 -14.18 7.57
CA LEU A 314 14.79 -14.56 6.16
C LEU A 314 16.15 -14.28 5.52
N PRO A 315 16.87 -15.32 5.04
CA PRO A 315 18.15 -15.11 4.36
C PRO A 315 17.93 -14.48 2.96
N ALA A 316 18.94 -13.77 2.47
CA ALA A 316 18.97 -13.32 1.09
C ALA A 316 18.95 -14.53 0.15
N GLN A 317 17.96 -14.58 -0.75
CA GLN A 317 17.80 -15.63 -1.76
C GLN A 317 18.22 -15.16 -3.16
N ARG A 318 18.33 -13.84 -3.38
CA ARG A 318 18.80 -13.25 -4.63
C ARG A 318 20.07 -12.43 -4.40
N THR A 319 20.90 -12.35 -5.43
CA THR A 319 22.16 -11.58 -5.41
C THR A 319 21.99 -10.11 -5.81
N SER A 320 20.84 -9.77 -6.41
CA SER A 320 20.49 -8.44 -6.87
C SER A 320 19.00 -8.13 -6.64
N PRO A 321 18.65 -6.88 -6.27
CA PRO A 321 17.27 -6.39 -6.19
C PRO A 321 16.51 -6.55 -7.51
N LEU A 322 15.17 -6.53 -7.43
CA LEU A 322 14.35 -6.43 -8.65
C LEU A 322 14.53 -5.06 -9.31
N ALA A 323 14.30 -5.00 -10.62
CA ALA A 323 14.28 -3.75 -11.35
C ALA A 323 13.19 -2.81 -10.80
N MET A 324 13.50 -1.52 -10.69
CA MET A 324 12.61 -0.49 -10.15
C MET A 324 11.26 -0.46 -10.86
N PRO A 325 10.13 -0.67 -10.16
CA PRO A 325 8.81 -0.41 -10.69
C PRO A 325 8.47 1.08 -10.57
N GLY A 326 8.24 1.76 -11.70
CA GLY A 326 7.54 3.05 -11.77
C GLY A 326 8.13 4.19 -10.93
N THR A 327 9.30 4.70 -11.31
CA THR A 327 9.95 5.81 -10.61
C THR A 327 9.13 7.09 -10.71
N ARG A 328 8.44 7.46 -9.62
CA ARG A 328 8.10 8.86 -9.34
C ARG A 328 9.20 9.40 -8.43
N PRO A 329 10.04 10.31 -8.93
CA PRO A 329 10.89 11.09 -8.04
C PRO A 329 10.00 11.80 -7.03
N ASP A 330 10.54 12.04 -5.85
CA ASP A 330 10.09 13.13 -4.99
C ASP A 330 9.73 14.34 -5.84
N ALA A 331 8.42 14.66 -5.92
CA ALA A 331 7.87 15.56 -6.93
C ALA A 331 8.57 16.94 -6.94
N TRP A 332 9.12 17.35 -5.80
CA TRP A 332 9.87 18.60 -5.63
C TRP A 332 11.08 18.72 -6.55
N LEU A 333 11.84 17.65 -6.82
CA LEU A 333 13.02 17.74 -7.67
C LEU A 333 12.64 17.91 -9.16
N ALA A 334 11.50 17.34 -9.56
CA ALA A 334 10.92 17.59 -10.89
C ALA A 334 10.45 19.06 -11.03
N TYR A 335 9.87 19.64 -9.99
CA TYR A 335 9.51 21.07 -9.98
C TYR A 335 10.73 21.98 -10.03
N VAL A 336 11.84 21.63 -9.36
CA VAL A 336 13.11 22.38 -9.43
C VAL A 336 13.69 22.32 -10.84
N LEU A 337 13.71 21.14 -11.49
CA LEU A 337 14.17 21.01 -12.87
C LEU A 337 13.29 21.83 -13.84
N LEU A 338 11.97 21.81 -13.65
CA LEU A 338 11.04 22.59 -14.45
C LEU A 338 11.28 24.10 -14.27
N ALA A 339 11.46 24.57 -13.03
CA ALA A 339 11.73 25.98 -12.73
C ALA A 339 13.08 26.46 -13.30
N LEU A 340 14.13 25.64 -13.21
CA LEU A 340 15.43 25.96 -13.80
C LEU A 340 15.34 26.02 -15.34
N PHE A 341 14.56 25.13 -15.96
CA PHE A 341 14.35 25.11 -17.40
C PHE A 341 13.54 26.33 -17.89
N THR A 342 12.49 26.74 -17.16
CA THR A 342 11.71 27.93 -17.52
C THR A 342 12.52 29.21 -17.37
N LEU A 343 13.33 29.33 -16.30
CA LEU A 343 14.27 30.43 -16.14
C LEU A 343 15.29 30.48 -17.29
N GLU A 344 15.76 29.33 -17.78
CA GLU A 344 16.74 29.28 -18.88
C GLU A 344 16.15 29.80 -20.17
N ARG A 345 14.92 29.38 -20.46
CA ARG A 345 14.12 29.90 -21.58
C ARG A 345 13.91 31.41 -21.48
N LEU A 346 13.53 31.93 -20.31
CA LEU A 346 13.26 33.36 -20.10
C LEU A 346 14.52 34.21 -20.29
N VAL A 347 15.64 33.83 -19.67
CA VAL A 347 16.92 34.53 -19.81
C VAL A 347 17.43 34.46 -21.25
N THR A 348 17.30 33.31 -21.92
CA THR A 348 17.67 33.17 -23.34
C THR A 348 16.84 34.07 -24.25
N HIS A 349 15.53 34.21 -23.99
CA HIS A 349 14.67 35.10 -24.76
C HIS A 349 14.95 36.57 -24.47
N GLY A 350 15.23 36.93 -23.21
CA GLY A 350 15.60 38.29 -22.80
C GLY A 350 16.91 38.77 -23.42
N LEU A 351 17.92 37.90 -23.48
CA LEU A 351 19.25 38.20 -24.07
C LEU A 351 19.27 38.19 -25.62
N ARG A 352 18.19 37.75 -26.27
CA ARG A 352 18.06 37.74 -27.74
C ARG A 352 17.34 38.97 -28.30
N ARG A 353 16.60 39.69 -27.46
CA ARG A 353 16.08 41.03 -27.77
C ARG A 353 17.20 42.05 -27.56
#